data_AF-A8U1W9-F1
#
_entry.id   AF-A8U1W9-F1
#
_cell.length_a   1.000
_cell.length_b   1.000
_cell.length_c   1.000
_cell.angle_alpha   90.00
_cell.angle_beta   90.00
_cell.angle_gamma   90.00
#
_symmetry.space_group_name_H-M   'P 1'
#
loop_
_entity.id
_entity.type
_entity.pdbx_description
1 polymer ?
#
loop_
_entity_poly.entity_id
_entity_poly.type
_entity_poly.pdbx_seq_one_letter_code
_entity_poly.pdbx_strand_id
1 'polypeptide(L)'
;MARQKRPPTAIPSDDAVRALLERHRCPVPFHAVRTRFLGNIASPSLAASPLQDVKQLWGGELPVFDGEDELNEFMTVLVMGLWNGLTRHQERGHPFRLARFDTDATAAGLARLALVRREELDGFVDGLFGPHRELDLPERARRALDELARIRALADGAHGLATEPVGADPGADIAAVIAQFRELTRIAEHEMHETVLACTRARRQALASAMVARPTLH
;
A
#
# COMPACT_ATOMS: atom_id res chain seq x y z
N MET A 1 14.35 43.24 8.82
CA MET A 1 13.83 41.95 9.34
C MET A 1 14.28 40.85 8.40
N ALA A 2 15.17 39.97 8.84
CA ALA A 2 15.67 38.87 8.03
C ALA A 2 14.58 37.82 7.86
N ARG A 3 14.18 37.52 6.62
CA ARG A 3 13.34 36.37 6.28
C ARG A 3 14.08 35.10 6.73
N GLN A 4 13.63 34.47 7.81
CA GLN A 4 14.05 33.12 8.12
C GLN A 4 13.67 32.22 6.95
N LYS A 5 14.67 31.64 6.28
CA LYS A 5 14.46 30.55 5.33
C LYS A 5 13.89 29.38 6.12
N ARG A 6 12.60 29.10 5.90
CA ARG A 6 11.96 27.87 6.38
C ARG A 6 12.81 26.70 5.85
N PRO A 7 13.33 25.81 6.71
CA PRO A 7 14.08 24.66 6.23
C PRO A 7 13.17 23.86 5.27
N PRO A 8 13.71 23.25 4.21
CA PRO A 8 12.91 22.36 3.38
C PRO A 8 12.28 21.32 4.29
N THR A 9 10.95 21.19 4.24
CA THR A 9 10.20 20.20 5.00
C THR A 9 10.79 18.84 4.65
N ALA A 10 11.59 18.28 5.55
CA ALA A 10 12.19 16.97 5.34
C ALA A 10 11.05 15.98 5.14
N ILE A 11 11.15 15.14 4.10
CA ILE A 11 10.22 14.03 3.93
C ILE A 11 10.30 13.21 5.23
N PRO A 12 9.18 13.04 5.96
CA PRO A 12 9.12 12.23 7.15
C PRO A 12 9.72 10.85 6.88
N SER A 13 10.63 10.40 7.75
CA SER A 13 11.22 9.07 7.65
C SER A 13 10.16 7.99 7.93
N ASP A 14 10.41 6.77 7.47
CA ASP A 14 9.56 5.60 7.82
C ASP A 14 9.39 5.45 9.34
N ASP A 15 10.42 5.78 10.13
CA ASP A 15 10.38 5.73 11.59
C ASP A 15 9.44 6.78 12.18
N ALA A 16 9.42 7.99 11.62
CA ALA A 16 8.47 9.02 12.04
C ALA A 16 7.03 8.60 11.76
N VAL A 17 6.79 7.93 10.62
CA VAL A 17 5.45 7.40 10.31
C VAL A 17 5.07 6.27 11.28
N ARG A 18 5.97 5.33 11.56
CA ARG A 18 5.71 4.25 12.53
C ARG A 18 5.37 4.81 13.91
N ALA A 19 6.18 5.74 14.42
CA ALA A 19 5.97 6.38 15.72
C ALA A 19 4.61 7.10 15.77
N LEU A 20 4.22 7.77 14.69
CA LEU A 20 2.92 8.42 14.60
C LEU A 20 1.77 7.39 14.60
N LEU A 21 1.86 6.33 13.79
CA LEU A 21 0.85 5.28 13.74
C LEU A 21 0.68 4.59 15.11
N GLU A 22 1.79 4.35 15.81
CA GLU A 22 1.78 3.77 17.16
C GLU A 22 1.15 4.72 18.18
N ARG A 23 1.53 6.00 18.18
CA ARG A 23 0.98 7.04 19.08
C ARG A 23 -0.54 7.12 18.98
N HIS A 24 -1.07 7.05 17.76
CA HIS A 24 -2.53 7.08 17.52
C HIS A 24 -3.16 5.69 17.46
N ARG A 25 -2.47 4.63 17.91
CA ARG A 25 -2.97 3.24 18.00
C ARG A 25 -3.61 2.76 16.70
N CYS A 26 -2.97 3.04 15.57
CA CYS A 26 -3.42 2.57 14.27
C CYS A 26 -3.48 1.03 14.27
N PRO A 27 -4.63 0.41 13.95
CA PRO A 27 -4.75 -1.04 13.88
C PRO A 27 -4.05 -1.65 12.66
N VAL A 28 -3.71 -0.83 11.67
CA VAL A 28 -3.08 -1.28 10.41
C VAL A 28 -1.56 -1.17 10.53
N PRO A 29 -0.80 -2.26 10.28
CA PRO A 29 0.65 -2.21 10.35
C PRO A 29 1.23 -1.36 9.21
N PHE A 30 2.37 -0.71 9.47
CA PHE A 30 2.97 0.27 8.55
C PHE A 30 3.19 -0.25 7.13
N HIS A 31 3.60 -1.50 6.94
CA HIS A 31 3.76 -2.08 5.59
C HIS A 31 2.44 -2.13 4.81
N ALA A 32 1.33 -2.45 5.47
CA ALA A 32 0.01 -2.43 4.88
C ALA A 32 -0.45 -0.99 4.60
N VAL A 33 -0.14 -0.03 5.49
CA VAL A 33 -0.43 1.40 5.26
C VAL A 33 0.24 1.92 3.99
N ARG A 34 1.54 1.64 3.80
CA ARG A 34 2.29 2.06 2.60
C ARG A 34 1.62 1.55 1.32
N THR A 35 1.21 0.30 1.37
CA THR A 35 0.64 -0.41 0.24
C THR A 35 -0.80 0.05 -0.05
N ARG A 36 -1.59 0.31 0.99
CA ARG A 36 -2.92 0.91 0.88
C ARG A 36 -2.89 2.28 0.24
N PHE A 37 -2.00 3.15 0.70
CA PHE A 37 -1.83 4.46 0.08
C PHE A 37 -1.41 4.34 -1.38
N LEU A 38 -0.50 3.42 -1.71
CA LEU A 38 -0.10 3.16 -3.09
C LEU A 38 -1.30 2.71 -3.96
N GLY A 39 -2.15 1.82 -3.43
CA GLY A 39 -3.38 1.38 -4.09
C GLY A 39 -4.30 2.57 -4.39
N ASN A 40 -4.56 3.42 -3.40
CA ASN A 40 -5.45 4.57 -3.57
C ASN A 40 -4.89 5.61 -4.56
N ILE A 41 -3.57 5.86 -4.51
CA ILE A 41 -2.84 6.68 -5.49
C ILE A 41 -2.99 6.11 -6.91
N ALA A 42 -2.97 4.78 -7.05
CA ALA A 42 -3.15 4.10 -8.32
C ALA A 42 -4.60 4.05 -8.81
N SER A 43 -5.59 4.17 -7.91
CA SER A 43 -7.00 3.96 -8.22
C SER A 43 -7.45 4.75 -9.45
N PRO A 44 -8.10 4.10 -10.45
CA PRO A 44 -8.62 4.79 -11.62
C PRO A 44 -9.88 5.61 -11.30
N SER A 45 -10.49 5.41 -10.13
CA SER A 45 -11.65 6.16 -9.67
C SER A 45 -11.31 7.64 -9.50
N LEU A 46 -12.13 8.51 -10.10
CA LEU A 46 -12.03 9.97 -9.91
C LEU A 46 -12.47 10.39 -8.50
N ALA A 47 -13.17 9.52 -7.77
CA ALA A 47 -13.62 9.74 -6.40
C ALA A 47 -12.59 9.31 -5.34
N ALA A 48 -11.46 8.70 -5.74
CA ALA A 48 -10.40 8.30 -4.82
C ALA A 48 -9.89 9.52 -4.05
N SER A 49 -9.95 9.45 -2.71
CA SER A 49 -9.64 10.55 -1.80
C SER A 49 -8.58 10.13 -0.78
N PRO A 50 -7.44 10.84 -0.71
CA PRO A 50 -6.40 10.58 0.28
C PRO A 50 -6.92 10.63 1.73
N LEU A 51 -7.76 11.62 2.04
CA LEU A 51 -8.27 11.81 3.40
C LEU A 51 -9.24 10.69 3.80
N GLN A 52 -10.03 10.18 2.85
CA GLN A 52 -10.89 9.03 3.13
C GLN A 52 -10.06 7.79 3.40
N ASP A 53 -9.00 7.55 2.63
CA ASP A 53 -8.15 6.38 2.84
C ASP A 53 -7.37 6.46 4.18
N VAL A 54 -6.93 7.66 4.57
CA VAL A 54 -6.36 7.91 5.91
C VAL A 54 -7.38 7.58 7.01
N LYS A 55 -8.63 8.01 6.89
CA LYS A 55 -9.70 7.67 7.85
C LYS A 55 -9.94 6.17 7.96
N GLN A 56 -9.88 5.46 6.83
CA GLN A 56 -10.10 4.01 6.81
C GLN A 56 -9.03 3.23 7.58
N LEU A 57 -7.84 3.80 7.81
CA LEU A 57 -6.85 3.20 8.71
C LEU A 57 -7.40 3.02 10.14
N TRP A 58 -8.36 3.84 10.56
CA TRP A 58 -9.02 3.78 11.87
C TRP A 58 -10.51 3.41 11.76
N GLY A 59 -10.92 2.70 10.71
CA GLY A 59 -12.29 2.24 10.56
C GLY A 59 -13.29 3.32 10.11
N GLY A 60 -12.81 4.44 9.58
CA GLY A 60 -13.63 5.48 8.95
C GLY A 60 -13.66 6.83 9.67
N GLU A 61 -13.08 6.90 10.88
CA GLU A 61 -12.97 8.14 11.65
C GLU A 61 -11.50 8.41 11.99
N LEU A 62 -11.10 9.68 12.06
CA LEU A 62 -9.74 10.02 12.50
C LEU A 62 -9.60 9.83 14.01
N PRO A 63 -8.39 9.57 14.52
CA PRO A 63 -8.14 9.60 15.96
C PRO A 63 -8.50 10.97 16.54
N VAL A 64 -8.77 11.00 17.84
CA VAL A 64 -8.93 12.26 18.58
C VAL A 64 -7.56 12.94 18.68
N PHE A 65 -7.55 14.25 18.46
CA PHE A 65 -6.35 15.09 18.56
C PHE A 65 -6.53 16.08 19.72
N ASP A 66 -5.45 16.32 20.47
CA ASP A 66 -5.39 17.26 21.58
C ASP A 66 -5.45 18.73 21.11
N GLY A 67 -5.17 18.99 19.83
CA GLY A 67 -5.27 20.31 19.23
C GLY A 67 -4.86 20.38 17.76
N GLU A 68 -4.87 21.59 17.19
CA GLU A 68 -4.53 21.83 15.79
C GLU A 68 -3.08 21.46 15.46
N ASP A 69 -2.15 21.64 16.39
CA ASP A 69 -0.73 21.31 16.16
C ASP A 69 -0.53 19.81 15.95
N GLU A 70 -1.21 18.96 16.72
CA GLU A 70 -1.13 17.51 16.57
C GLU A 70 -1.79 17.05 15.26
N LEU A 71 -2.93 17.65 14.89
CA LEU A 71 -3.56 17.41 13.60
C LEU A 71 -2.65 17.83 12.43
N ASN A 72 -1.98 18.98 12.55
CA ASN A 72 -1.05 19.47 11.53
C ASN A 72 0.17 18.55 11.39
N GLU A 73 0.72 18.05 12.49
CA GLU A 73 1.77 17.03 12.48
C GLU A 73 1.29 15.76 11.78
N PHE A 74 0.11 15.27 12.15
CA PHE A 74 -0.52 14.09 11.56
C PHE A 74 -0.65 14.20 10.03
N MET A 75 -1.21 15.32 9.55
CA MET A 75 -1.38 15.57 8.12
C MET A 75 -0.03 15.74 7.41
N THR A 76 0.94 16.36 8.07
CA THR A 76 2.30 16.53 7.51
C THR A 76 2.98 15.17 7.33
N VAL A 77 2.90 14.29 8.32
CA VAL A 77 3.55 12.98 8.29
C VAL A 77 2.90 12.05 7.27
N LEU A 78 1.58 11.87 7.33
CA LEU A 78 0.90 10.89 6.50
C LEU A 78 0.65 11.38 5.07
N VAL A 79 0.17 12.61 4.89
CA VAL A 79 -0.23 13.11 3.57
C VAL A 79 0.93 13.81 2.90
N MET A 80 1.52 14.83 3.54
CA MET A 80 2.60 15.57 2.90
C MET A 80 3.89 14.75 2.77
N GLY A 81 4.09 13.79 3.68
CA GLY A 81 5.22 12.89 3.71
C GLY A 81 5.01 11.59 2.96
N LEU A 82 4.40 10.62 3.63
CA LEU A 82 4.28 9.26 3.11
C LEU A 82 3.53 9.23 1.77
N TRP A 83 2.31 9.78 1.73
CA TRP A 83 1.48 9.74 0.53
C TRP A 83 2.17 10.39 -0.67
N ASN A 84 2.63 11.64 -0.53
CA ASN A 84 3.36 12.33 -1.60
C ASN A 84 4.62 11.58 -2.02
N GLY A 85 5.37 11.02 -1.07
CA GLY A 85 6.54 10.20 -1.35
C GLY A 85 6.21 8.96 -2.20
N LEU A 86 5.03 8.37 -2.01
CA LEU A 86 4.57 7.22 -2.77
C LEU A 86 4.10 7.58 -4.19
N THR A 87 3.70 8.83 -4.46
CA THR A 87 3.23 9.24 -5.81
C THR A 87 4.28 9.06 -6.90
N ARG A 88 5.58 9.12 -6.56
CA ARG A 88 6.68 8.85 -7.51
C ARG A 88 6.56 7.46 -8.17
N HIS A 89 5.91 6.50 -7.53
CA HIS A 89 5.76 5.15 -8.05
C HIS A 89 4.77 5.05 -9.22
N GLN A 90 4.07 6.14 -9.55
CA GLN A 90 3.33 6.28 -10.79
C GLN A 90 4.23 6.40 -12.04
N GLU A 91 5.55 6.55 -11.85
CA GLU A 91 6.53 6.65 -12.91
C GLU A 91 7.19 5.30 -13.23
N ARG A 92 7.37 5.00 -14.52
CA ARG A 92 7.92 3.71 -14.97
C ARG A 92 9.27 3.38 -14.35
N GLY A 93 10.14 4.38 -14.16
CA GLY A 93 11.50 4.22 -13.63
C GLY A 93 11.60 4.04 -12.11
N HIS A 94 10.48 4.15 -11.38
CA HIS A 94 10.46 4.13 -9.92
C HIS A 94 9.52 3.04 -9.39
N PRO A 95 9.82 1.74 -9.58
CA PRO A 95 8.99 0.68 -9.05
C PRO A 95 8.92 0.72 -7.53
N PHE A 96 7.75 0.41 -6.97
CA PHE A 96 7.57 0.26 -5.53
C PHE A 96 8.26 -1.02 -5.03
N ARG A 97 8.76 -0.98 -3.79
CA ARG A 97 9.35 -2.14 -3.11
C ARG A 97 8.59 -2.44 -1.83
N LEU A 98 8.18 -3.70 -1.71
CA LEU A 98 7.57 -4.24 -0.51
C LEU A 98 8.58 -4.26 0.64
N ALA A 99 8.09 -4.38 1.88
CA ALA A 99 8.94 -4.38 3.07
C ALA A 99 10.02 -5.46 2.97
N ARG A 100 11.24 -5.08 3.35
CA ARG A 100 12.41 -5.95 3.43
C ARG A 100 12.80 -6.09 4.90
N PHE A 101 13.04 -7.33 5.32
CA PHE A 101 13.46 -7.67 6.67
C PHE A 101 14.09 -9.06 6.65
N ASP A 102 14.95 -9.31 7.62
CA ASP A 102 15.55 -10.63 7.80
C ASP A 102 14.50 -11.64 8.22
N THR A 103 14.57 -12.82 7.62
CA THR A 103 13.64 -13.93 7.86
C THR A 103 14.44 -15.16 8.19
N ASP A 104 14.31 -15.63 9.44
CA ASP A 104 14.92 -16.86 9.89
C ASP A 104 14.26 -18.08 9.22
N ALA A 105 15.04 -19.12 8.96
CA ALA A 105 14.56 -20.37 8.39
C ALA A 105 13.81 -21.24 9.42
N THR A 106 12.75 -20.69 9.99
CA THR A 106 11.90 -21.31 11.03
C THR A 106 10.43 -21.16 10.68
N ALA A 107 9.57 -21.97 11.30
CA ALA A 107 8.12 -21.85 11.11
C ALA A 107 7.63 -20.45 11.50
N ALA A 108 8.12 -19.88 12.61
CA ALA A 108 7.80 -18.51 13.01
C ALA A 108 8.27 -17.46 11.99
N GLY A 109 9.46 -17.64 11.41
CA GLY A 109 9.97 -16.78 10.35
C GLY A 109 9.09 -16.82 9.09
N LEU A 110 8.72 -18.02 8.64
CA LEU A 110 7.81 -18.20 7.51
C LEU A 110 6.42 -17.61 7.80
N ALA A 111 5.85 -17.87 8.98
CA ALA A 111 4.56 -17.34 9.40
C ALA A 111 4.55 -15.81 9.34
N ARG A 112 5.61 -15.16 9.85
CA ARG A 112 5.75 -13.70 9.81
C ARG A 112 5.92 -13.18 8.37
N LEU A 113 6.77 -13.81 7.56
CA LEU A 113 6.96 -13.40 6.17
C LEU A 113 5.65 -13.48 5.39
N ALA A 114 4.94 -14.60 5.51
CA ALA A 114 3.68 -14.86 4.86
C ALA A 114 2.59 -13.86 5.29
N LEU A 115 2.49 -13.59 6.60
CA LEU A 115 1.55 -12.59 7.15
C LEU A 115 1.81 -11.20 6.55
N VAL A 116 3.06 -10.73 6.57
CA VAL A 116 3.40 -9.40 6.05
C VAL A 116 3.08 -9.31 4.56
N ARG A 117 3.40 -10.35 3.76
CA ARG A 117 3.03 -10.37 2.33
C ARG A 117 1.52 -10.30 2.13
N ARG A 118 0.75 -11.08 2.88
CA ARG A 118 -0.71 -11.07 2.80
C ARG A 118 -1.26 -9.67 3.12
N GLU A 119 -0.84 -9.08 4.23
CA GLU A 119 -1.28 -7.74 4.67
C GLU A 119 -0.88 -6.63 3.69
N GLU A 120 0.29 -6.73 3.06
CA GLU A 120 0.68 -5.82 2.00
C GLU A 120 -0.20 -5.96 0.77
N LEU A 121 -0.52 -7.17 0.32
CA LEU A 121 -1.37 -7.39 -0.85
C LEU A 121 -2.82 -6.97 -0.59
N ASP A 122 -3.35 -7.32 0.58
CA ASP A 122 -4.68 -6.91 1.04
C ASP A 122 -4.75 -5.37 1.12
N GLY A 123 -3.75 -4.73 1.72
CA GLY A 123 -3.65 -3.26 1.78
C GLY A 123 -3.70 -2.62 0.38
N PHE A 124 -2.94 -3.15 -0.58
CA PHE A 124 -2.90 -2.60 -1.94
C PHE A 124 -4.28 -2.65 -2.60
N VAL A 125 -4.96 -3.79 -2.51
CA VAL A 125 -6.29 -3.99 -3.08
C VAL A 125 -7.32 -3.10 -2.40
N ASP A 126 -7.33 -3.05 -1.06
CA ASP A 126 -8.21 -2.18 -0.29
C ASP A 126 -8.05 -0.71 -0.67
N GLY A 127 -6.81 -0.26 -0.85
CA GLY A 127 -6.51 1.10 -1.29
C GLY A 127 -6.99 1.36 -2.72
N LEU A 128 -6.74 0.42 -3.64
CA LEU A 128 -7.09 0.53 -5.05
C LEU A 128 -8.61 0.66 -5.26
N PHE A 129 -9.38 -0.19 -4.58
CA PHE A 129 -10.83 -0.24 -4.67
C PHE A 129 -11.50 0.82 -3.79
N GLY A 130 -10.90 1.15 -2.64
CA GLY A 130 -11.52 2.03 -1.65
C GLY A 130 -12.91 1.51 -1.26
N PRO A 131 -13.97 2.35 -1.32
CA PRO A 131 -15.33 1.91 -1.01
C PRO A 131 -16.01 1.14 -2.15
N HIS A 132 -15.39 1.04 -3.33
CA HIS A 132 -16.01 0.42 -4.50
C HIS A 132 -15.86 -1.10 -4.45
N ARG A 133 -16.96 -1.83 -4.71
CA ARG A 133 -16.91 -3.30 -4.86
C ARG A 133 -16.33 -3.74 -6.20
N GLU A 134 -16.54 -2.91 -7.21
CA GLU A 134 -16.13 -3.15 -8.59
C GLU A 134 -15.55 -1.86 -9.17
N LEU A 135 -14.52 -2.02 -10.00
CA LEU A 135 -13.90 -0.94 -10.75
C LEU A 135 -13.77 -1.38 -12.21
N ASP A 136 -13.96 -0.44 -13.13
CA ASP A 136 -13.57 -0.64 -14.52
C ASP A 136 -12.04 -0.53 -14.61
N LEU A 137 -11.39 -1.68 -14.74
CA LEU A 137 -9.94 -1.80 -14.73
C LEU A 137 -9.43 -2.09 -16.14
N PRO A 138 -8.33 -1.45 -16.57
CA PRO A 138 -7.65 -1.86 -17.80
C PRO A 138 -7.26 -3.33 -17.75
N GLU A 139 -7.36 -4.04 -18.87
CA GLU A 139 -7.04 -5.49 -18.96
C GLU A 139 -5.66 -5.83 -18.38
N ARG A 140 -4.68 -4.95 -18.55
CA ARG A 140 -3.33 -5.11 -17.96
C ARG A 140 -3.36 -5.09 -16.42
N ALA A 141 -4.13 -4.19 -15.81
CA ALA A 141 -4.32 -4.16 -14.36
C ALA A 141 -5.08 -5.38 -13.87
N ARG A 142 -6.13 -5.81 -14.60
CA ARG A 142 -6.91 -7.01 -14.25
C ARG A 142 -6.04 -8.26 -14.19
N ARG A 143 -5.21 -8.51 -15.21
CA ARG A 143 -4.27 -9.65 -15.22
C ARG A 143 -3.25 -9.59 -14.08
N ALA A 144 -2.73 -8.40 -13.80
CA ALA A 144 -1.80 -8.21 -12.70
C ALA A 144 -2.46 -8.51 -11.34
N LEU A 145 -3.69 -8.04 -11.14
CA LEU A 145 -4.48 -8.36 -9.94
C LEU A 145 -4.80 -9.86 -9.81
N ASP A 146 -5.06 -10.57 -10.92
CA ASP A 146 -5.27 -12.02 -10.90
C ASP A 146 -4.02 -12.74 -10.35
N GLU A 147 -2.82 -12.32 -10.73
CA GLU A 147 -1.57 -12.87 -10.20
C GLU A 147 -1.34 -12.47 -8.74
N LEU A 148 -1.60 -11.21 -8.36
CA LEU A 148 -1.52 -10.77 -6.97
C LEU A 148 -2.48 -11.57 -6.06
N ALA A 149 -3.69 -11.88 -6.54
CA ALA A 149 -4.65 -12.70 -5.80
C ALA A 149 -4.13 -14.12 -5.55
N ARG A 150 -3.44 -14.74 -6.53
CA ARG A 150 -2.79 -16.04 -6.35
C ARG A 150 -1.66 -15.98 -5.32
N ILE A 151 -0.80 -14.96 -5.40
CA ILE A 151 0.29 -14.78 -4.43
C ILE A 151 -0.27 -14.56 -3.02
N ARG A 152 -1.35 -13.77 -2.90
CA ARG A 152 -2.07 -13.56 -1.63
C ARG A 152 -2.61 -14.86 -1.07
N ALA A 153 -3.22 -15.72 -1.90
CA ALA A 153 -3.71 -17.02 -1.47
C ALA A 153 -2.58 -17.96 -1.00
N LEU A 154 -1.43 -17.96 -1.69
CA LEU A 154 -0.25 -18.72 -1.27
C LEU A 154 0.32 -18.21 0.06
N ALA A 155 0.35 -16.88 0.26
CA ALA A 155 0.74 -16.28 1.52
C ALA A 155 -0.19 -16.67 2.67
N ASP A 156 -1.50 -16.66 2.44
CA ASP A 156 -2.49 -17.05 3.45
C ASP A 156 -2.34 -18.53 3.83
N GLY A 157 -2.20 -19.41 2.84
CA GLY A 157 -1.98 -20.85 3.07
C GLY A 157 -0.67 -21.14 3.82
N ALA A 158 0.43 -20.48 3.42
CA ALA A 158 1.71 -20.65 4.10
C ALA A 158 1.67 -20.13 5.55
N HIS A 159 0.96 -19.04 5.82
CA HIS A 159 0.76 -18.54 7.17
C HIS A 159 -0.03 -19.52 8.03
N GLY A 160 -1.13 -20.07 7.50
CA GLY A 160 -1.92 -21.12 8.17
C GLY A 160 -1.06 -22.33 8.54
N LEU A 161 -0.37 -22.91 7.57
CA LEU A 161 0.50 -24.08 7.78
C LEU A 161 1.63 -23.82 8.79
N ALA A 162 2.20 -22.62 8.81
CA ALA A 162 3.30 -22.26 9.70
C ALA A 162 2.85 -21.93 11.14
N THR A 163 1.54 -21.73 11.37
CA THR A 163 0.97 -21.38 12.68
C THR A 163 0.18 -22.52 13.33
N GLU A 164 -0.10 -23.60 12.60
CA GLU A 164 -0.81 -24.75 13.15
C GLU A 164 0.04 -25.53 14.18
N PRO A 165 -0.50 -25.81 15.38
CA PRO A 165 0.25 -26.41 16.49
C PRO A 165 0.60 -27.90 16.33
N VAL A 166 0.00 -28.59 15.36
CA VAL A 166 0.20 -30.02 15.12
C VAL A 166 0.24 -30.27 13.60
N GLY A 167 1.41 -30.59 13.07
CA GLY A 167 1.51 -31.17 11.73
C GLY A 167 2.08 -30.27 10.63
N ALA A 168 3.06 -29.41 10.94
CA ALA A 168 4.05 -29.12 9.91
C ALA A 168 4.57 -30.47 9.39
N ASP A 169 4.41 -30.73 8.10
CA ASP A 169 5.07 -31.86 7.46
C ASP A 169 6.56 -31.78 7.85
N PRO A 170 7.10 -32.77 8.58
CA PRO A 170 8.52 -32.80 8.93
C PRO A 170 9.43 -32.74 7.69
N GLY A 171 8.88 -32.99 6.49
CA GLY A 171 9.55 -32.90 5.19
C GLY A 171 9.45 -31.55 4.47
N ALA A 172 8.67 -30.58 4.97
CA ALA A 172 8.62 -29.26 4.34
C ALA A 172 9.94 -28.50 4.57
N ASP A 173 10.73 -28.32 3.51
CA ASP A 173 11.93 -27.50 3.56
C ASP A 173 11.53 -26.02 3.68
N ILE A 174 11.41 -25.55 4.93
CA ILE A 174 11.07 -24.17 5.28
C ILE A 174 12.02 -23.18 4.61
N ALA A 175 13.31 -23.53 4.47
CA ALA A 175 14.27 -22.67 3.81
C ALA A 175 13.97 -22.55 2.32
N ALA A 176 13.58 -23.64 1.66
CA ALA A 176 13.13 -23.62 0.26
C ALA A 176 11.84 -22.80 0.08
N VAL A 177 10.87 -22.94 0.98
CA VAL A 177 9.63 -22.13 0.93
C VAL A 177 9.93 -20.65 1.10
N ILE A 178 10.76 -20.27 2.08
CA ILE A 178 11.21 -18.87 2.25
C ILE A 178 11.93 -18.36 1.00
N ALA A 179 12.77 -19.18 0.36
CA ALA A 179 13.43 -18.81 -0.88
C ALA A 179 12.41 -18.57 -2.02
N GLN A 180 11.37 -19.41 -2.12
CA GLN A 180 10.28 -19.21 -3.07
C GLN A 180 9.51 -17.92 -2.81
N PHE A 181 9.25 -17.55 -1.55
CA PHE A 181 8.62 -16.28 -1.21
C PHE A 181 9.45 -15.06 -1.64
N ARG A 182 10.78 -15.17 -1.70
CA ARG A 182 11.63 -14.08 -2.25
C ARG A 182 11.39 -13.87 -3.73
N GLU A 183 11.09 -14.93 -4.49
CA GLU A 183 10.72 -14.83 -5.90
C GLU A 183 9.30 -14.29 -6.05
N LEU A 184 8.33 -14.84 -5.31
CA LEU A 184 6.95 -14.34 -5.28
C LEU A 184 6.90 -12.86 -4.90
N THR A 185 7.78 -12.38 -4.02
CA THR A 185 7.90 -10.96 -3.68
C THR A 185 8.28 -10.10 -4.89
N ARG A 186 9.20 -10.58 -5.75
CA ARG A 186 9.59 -9.83 -6.96
C ARG A 186 8.46 -9.78 -7.97
N ILE A 187 7.73 -10.89 -8.12
CA ILE A 187 6.56 -10.97 -8.99
C ILE A 187 5.48 -10.02 -8.45
N ALA A 188 5.18 -10.05 -7.15
CA ALA A 188 4.23 -9.14 -6.53
C ALA A 188 4.59 -7.66 -6.74
N GLU A 189 5.85 -7.28 -6.53
CA GLU A 189 6.32 -5.91 -6.80
C GLU A 189 6.15 -5.51 -8.27
N HIS A 190 6.40 -6.44 -9.20
CA HIS A 190 6.19 -6.21 -10.63
C HIS A 190 4.70 -5.99 -10.94
N GLU A 191 3.82 -6.90 -10.52
CA GLU A 191 2.40 -6.84 -10.81
C GLU A 191 1.70 -5.65 -10.12
N MET A 192 2.13 -5.27 -8.91
CA MET A 192 1.69 -4.03 -8.27
C MET A 192 2.08 -2.82 -9.11
N HIS A 193 3.32 -2.77 -9.62
CA HIS A 193 3.77 -1.67 -10.47
C HIS A 193 3.02 -1.63 -11.80
N GLU A 194 2.71 -2.79 -12.36
CA GLU A 194 1.92 -2.90 -13.59
C GLU A 194 0.49 -2.38 -13.40
N THR A 195 -0.13 -2.72 -12.26
CA THR A 195 -1.44 -2.18 -11.86
C THR A 195 -1.37 -0.66 -11.70
N VAL A 196 -0.36 -0.15 -10.99
CA VAL A 196 -0.15 1.30 -10.77
C VAL A 196 -0.04 2.05 -12.09
N LEU A 197 0.79 1.57 -13.02
CA LEU A 197 1.00 2.22 -14.31
C LEU A 197 -0.24 2.17 -15.22
N ALA A 198 -0.94 1.04 -15.24
CA ALA A 198 -2.14 0.86 -16.05
C ALA A 198 -3.29 1.75 -15.55
N CYS A 199 -3.61 1.69 -14.26
CA CYS A 199 -4.69 2.46 -13.66
C CYS A 199 -4.41 3.97 -13.66
N THR A 200 -3.16 4.39 -13.38
CA THR A 200 -2.78 5.81 -13.48
C THR A 200 -2.99 6.35 -14.91
N ARG A 201 -2.66 5.56 -15.93
CA ARG A 201 -2.86 5.95 -17.32
C ARG A 201 -4.35 6.08 -17.65
N ALA A 202 -5.16 5.11 -17.22
CA ALA A 202 -6.61 5.13 -17.42
C ALA A 202 -7.25 6.36 -16.76
N ARG A 203 -6.85 6.68 -15.51
CA ARG A 203 -7.32 7.89 -14.81
C ARG A 203 -6.98 9.17 -15.56
N ARG A 204 -5.74 9.29 -16.07
CA ARG A 204 -5.31 10.47 -16.85
C ARG A 204 -6.12 10.61 -18.14
N GLN A 205 -6.43 9.50 -18.82
CA GLN A 205 -7.27 9.51 -20.02
C GLN A 205 -8.71 9.93 -19.69
N ALA A 206 -9.30 9.38 -18.64
CA ALA A 206 -10.65 9.76 -18.20
C ALA A 206 -10.76 11.25 -17.83
N LEU A 207 -9.77 11.78 -17.11
CA LEU A 207 -9.68 13.22 -16.79
C LEU A 207 -9.59 14.08 -18.06
N ALA A 208 -8.73 13.71 -19.02
CA ALA A 208 -8.59 14.44 -20.27
C ALA A 208 -9.91 14.45 -21.07
N SER A 209 -10.59 13.30 -21.18
CA SER A 209 -11.89 13.20 -21.85
C SER A 209 -12.98 14.04 -21.17
N ALA A 210 -13.02 14.04 -19.83
CA ALA A 210 -13.99 14.84 -19.07
C ALA A 210 -13.77 16.35 -19.22
N MET A 211 -12.51 16.79 -19.39
CA MET A 211 -12.19 18.20 -19.64
C MET A 211 -12.63 18.65 -21.05
N VAL A 212 -12.49 17.80 -22.06
CA VAL A 212 -12.91 18.08 -23.44
C VAL A 212 -14.43 18.14 -23.59
N ALA A 213 -15.17 17.38 -22.77
CA ALA A 213 -16.63 17.31 -22.82
C ALA A 213 -17.37 18.48 -22.13
N ARG A 214 -16.66 19.43 -21.47
CA ARG A 214 -17.30 20.61 -20.88
C ARG A 214 -17.80 21.56 -21.98
N PRO A 215 -19.07 22.01 -21.96
CA PRO A 215 -19.56 22.93 -23.00
C PRO A 215 -18.78 24.24 -22.92
N THR A 216 -18.22 24.68 -24.04
CA THR A 216 -17.87 26.09 -24.22
C THR A 216 -19.18 26.89 -24.16
N LEU A 217 -19.39 27.62 -23.07
CA LEU A 217 -20.44 28.62 -23.01
C LEU A 217 -20.13 29.67 -24.09
N HIS A 218 -20.86 29.61 -25.20
CA HIS A 218 -20.93 30.66 -26.22
C HIS A 218 -21.98 31.70 -25.84
#